data_AF-A0A964TK85-F1
#
_entry.id   AF-A0A964TK85-F1
#
_cell.length_a   1.000
_cell.length_b   1.000
_cell.length_c   1.000
_cell.angle_alpha   90.00
_cell.angle_beta   90.00
_cell.angle_gamma   90.00
#
_symmetry.space_group_name_H-M   'P 1'
#
loop_
_entity.id
_entity.type
_entity.pdbx_description
1 polymer ?
#
loop_
_entity_poly.entity_id
_entity_poly.type
_entity_poly.pdbx_seq_one_letter_code
_entity_poly.pdbx_strand_id
1 'polypeptide(L)'
;APVAAPVRTGAAPRPAGIAGGEALRPRPRARPAEGPDGRRCSPDGRVCVARATYAADICRAIEGAAAQAGLPPAFLARLLWQESLFEAGAVSPKGAQGIAQFMPGTARERGLIDPFNPAEAIGASALLLRDLRARFGNLGLAAAAYNAGAERVERFLAGAAGLPAETRSYVLAITGHVAEAWRGPRGGGGAVPAVRWTLEEGRPFAEACRARAEGRGMGPPPQPALAPWAVILSAQADRAAAERAGARAVAAHPGLLGGERVALAPMRVAGRERHVAQVGRQSRAEAEALCARLRAAGGACTVLRN
;
A
#
# COMPACT_ATOMS: atom_id res chain seq x y z
N ALA A 1 -13.89 -31.90 79.76
CA ALA A 1 -13.14 -33.07 79.24
C ALA A 1 -14.10 -33.95 78.45
N PRO A 2 -13.72 -34.53 77.30
CA PRO A 2 -12.38 -34.89 76.89
C PRO A 2 -11.82 -34.08 75.70
N VAL A 3 -10.51 -34.25 75.53
CA VAL A 3 -9.62 -33.68 74.52
C VAL A 3 -9.63 -34.58 73.28
N ALA A 4 -9.62 -34.01 72.08
CA ALA A 4 -9.23 -34.71 70.85
C ALA A 4 -8.46 -33.78 69.89
N ALA A 5 -7.36 -34.33 69.37
CA ALA A 5 -6.20 -33.73 68.71
C ALA A 5 -6.42 -32.84 67.46
N PRO A 6 -5.44 -32.00 67.08
CA PRO A 6 -5.44 -31.30 65.80
C PRO A 6 -5.00 -32.24 64.67
N VAL A 7 -5.77 -32.27 63.58
CA VAL A 7 -5.43 -33.02 62.36
C VAL A 7 -4.35 -32.27 61.57
N ARG A 8 -3.28 -33.00 61.28
CA ARG A 8 -2.12 -32.58 60.48
C ARG A 8 -2.52 -32.25 59.04
N THR A 9 -1.92 -31.17 58.54
CA THR A 9 -1.87 -30.71 57.15
C THR A 9 -1.28 -31.77 56.22
N GLY A 10 -2.08 -32.26 55.27
CA GLY A 10 -1.61 -32.97 54.09
C GLY A 10 -1.65 -32.03 52.88
N ALA A 11 -0.48 -31.57 52.42
CA ALA A 11 -0.35 -30.78 51.20
C ALA A 11 -0.65 -31.65 49.98
N ALA A 12 -1.58 -31.20 49.13
CA ALA A 12 -1.83 -31.81 47.83
C ALA A 12 -0.59 -31.66 46.92
N PRO A 13 -0.25 -32.67 46.10
CA PRO A 13 0.87 -32.57 45.17
C PRO A 13 0.57 -31.51 44.11
N ARG A 14 1.55 -30.63 43.86
CA ARG A 14 1.51 -29.62 42.80
C ARG A 14 1.46 -30.34 41.44
N PRO A 15 0.59 -29.94 40.49
CA PRO A 15 0.68 -30.47 39.14
C PRO A 15 2.04 -30.08 38.55
N ALA A 16 2.70 -31.08 37.97
CA ALA A 16 3.98 -30.93 37.28
C ALA A 16 3.86 -29.87 36.18
N GLY A 17 4.86 -28.99 36.12
CA GLY A 17 4.94 -27.94 35.11
C GLY A 17 4.90 -28.52 33.70
N ILE A 18 3.89 -28.12 32.93
CA ILE A 18 3.87 -28.34 31.50
C ILE A 18 4.91 -27.39 30.93
N ALA A 19 6.04 -27.96 30.50
CA ALA A 19 7.07 -27.28 29.75
C ALA A 19 6.44 -26.54 28.57
N GLY A 20 6.81 -25.28 28.39
CA GLY A 20 6.32 -24.41 27.34
C GLY A 20 6.49 -25.07 25.97
N GLY A 21 5.37 -25.50 25.39
CA GLY A 21 5.28 -25.80 23.98
C GLY A 21 5.45 -24.49 23.23
N GLU A 22 6.66 -24.26 22.72
CA GLU A 22 6.91 -23.26 21.69
C GLU A 22 5.97 -23.59 20.53
N ALA A 23 4.87 -22.83 20.40
CA ALA A 23 3.90 -23.01 19.34
C ALA A 23 4.66 -22.97 18.01
N LEU A 24 4.73 -24.11 17.33
CA LEU A 24 5.41 -24.28 16.06
C LEU A 24 4.89 -23.22 15.09
N ARG A 25 5.66 -22.13 14.91
CA ARG A 25 5.29 -21.07 13.99
C ARG A 25 5.13 -21.72 12.62
N PRO A 26 3.97 -21.61 11.96
CA PRO A 26 3.80 -22.21 10.63
C PRO A 26 4.89 -21.64 9.72
N ARG A 27 5.61 -22.53 9.04
CA ARG A 27 6.62 -22.11 8.07
C ARG A 27 5.94 -21.17 7.06
N PRO A 28 6.55 -20.03 6.72
CA PRO A 28 5.98 -19.14 5.71
C PRO A 28 5.78 -19.95 4.43
N ARG A 29 4.53 -19.96 3.92
CA ARG A 29 4.23 -20.60 2.64
C ARG A 29 5.08 -19.93 1.58
N ALA A 30 5.80 -20.72 0.78
CA ALA A 30 6.59 -20.19 -0.32
C ALA A 30 5.68 -19.46 -1.31
N ARG A 31 6.16 -18.35 -1.88
CA ARG A 31 5.44 -17.65 -2.95
C ARG A 31 5.23 -18.63 -4.12
N PRO A 32 3.99 -18.82 -4.61
CA PRO A 32 3.76 -19.63 -5.79
C PRO A 32 4.58 -19.09 -6.96
N ALA A 33 5.26 -19.98 -7.67
CA ALA A 33 6.00 -19.60 -8.87
C ALA A 33 5.04 -19.09 -9.96
N GLU A 34 5.51 -18.13 -10.76
CA GLU A 34 4.78 -17.66 -11.94
C GLU A 34 4.59 -18.85 -12.90
N GLY A 35 3.34 -19.08 -13.34
CA GLY A 35 3.01 -20.20 -14.22
C GLY A 35 3.58 -20.02 -15.64
N PRO A 36 3.48 -21.05 -16.49
CA PRO A 36 4.12 -21.11 -17.82
C PRO A 36 3.77 -19.94 -18.77
N ASP A 37 2.68 -19.20 -18.53
CA ASP A 37 2.23 -18.06 -19.35
C ASP A 37 2.36 -16.69 -18.67
N GLY A 38 3.22 -16.58 -17.64
CA GLY A 38 3.26 -15.38 -16.81
C GLY A 38 2.06 -15.23 -15.89
N ARG A 39 1.31 -16.31 -15.66
CA ARG A 39 0.05 -16.33 -14.92
C ARG A 39 0.30 -16.44 -13.42
N ARG A 40 -0.45 -15.66 -12.64
CA ARG A 40 -0.45 -15.68 -11.17
C ARG A 40 -1.87 -15.98 -10.68
N CYS A 41 -2.00 -17.02 -9.85
CA CYS A 41 -3.30 -17.49 -9.37
C CYS A 41 -3.43 -17.33 -7.86
N SER A 42 -4.67 -17.24 -7.38
CA SER A 42 -5.00 -17.34 -5.96
C SER A 42 -4.55 -18.70 -5.39
N PRO A 43 -4.36 -18.82 -4.06
CA PRO A 43 -3.91 -20.07 -3.44
C PRO A 43 -4.80 -21.30 -3.72
N ASP A 44 -6.09 -21.09 -4.00
CA ASP A 44 -7.05 -22.13 -4.36
C ASP A 44 -7.15 -22.39 -5.89
N GLY A 45 -6.37 -21.66 -6.70
CA GLY A 45 -6.34 -21.79 -8.16
C GLY A 45 -7.59 -21.28 -8.88
N ARG A 46 -8.58 -20.71 -8.17
CA ARG A 46 -9.87 -20.31 -8.77
C ARG A 46 -9.80 -19.00 -9.53
N VAL A 47 -8.96 -18.08 -9.08
CA VAL A 47 -8.75 -16.78 -9.71
C VAL A 47 -7.35 -16.76 -10.27
N CYS A 48 -7.21 -16.46 -11.55
CA CYS A 48 -5.92 -16.33 -12.19
C CYS A 48 -5.87 -15.05 -13.02
N VAL A 49 -4.73 -14.40 -12.99
CA VAL A 49 -4.42 -13.21 -13.78
C VAL A 49 -3.20 -13.53 -14.63
N ALA A 50 -3.29 -13.35 -15.94
CA ALA A 50 -2.18 -13.51 -16.87
C ALA A 50 -1.73 -12.15 -17.40
N ARG A 51 -0.47 -12.02 -17.82
CA ARG A 51 0.07 -10.76 -18.36
C ARG A 51 -0.64 -10.32 -19.63
N ALA A 52 -0.91 -11.26 -20.53
CA ALA A 52 -1.54 -10.98 -21.84
C ALA A 52 -2.98 -10.47 -21.71
N THR A 53 -3.70 -10.89 -20.67
CA THR A 53 -5.12 -10.57 -20.44
C THR A 53 -5.33 -9.75 -19.18
N TYR A 54 -4.28 -9.07 -18.70
CA TYR A 54 -4.22 -8.44 -17.37
C TYR A 54 -5.46 -7.61 -17.04
N ALA A 55 -5.80 -6.63 -17.89
CA ALA A 55 -6.94 -5.74 -17.68
C ALA A 55 -8.26 -6.52 -17.54
N ALA A 56 -8.51 -7.50 -18.40
CA ALA A 56 -9.72 -8.31 -18.35
C ALA A 56 -9.76 -9.20 -17.10
N ASP A 57 -8.62 -9.79 -16.74
CA ASP A 57 -8.50 -10.71 -15.61
C ASP A 57 -8.66 -10.01 -14.27
N ILE A 58 -8.00 -8.87 -14.06
CA ILE A 58 -8.15 -8.11 -12.81
C ILE A 58 -9.59 -7.59 -12.67
N CYS A 59 -10.25 -7.18 -13.75
CA CYS A 59 -11.63 -6.70 -13.67
C CYS A 59 -12.60 -7.81 -13.29
N ARG A 60 -12.43 -9.03 -13.82
CA ARG A 60 -13.19 -10.21 -13.36
C ARG A 60 -12.87 -10.57 -11.91
N ALA A 61 -11.60 -10.49 -11.51
CA ALA A 61 -11.18 -10.73 -10.13
C ALA A 61 -11.80 -9.72 -9.16
N ILE A 62 -11.84 -8.43 -9.52
CA ILE A 62 -12.47 -7.36 -8.73
C ILE A 62 -13.97 -7.61 -8.60
N GLU A 63 -14.66 -7.92 -9.70
CA GLU A 63 -16.09 -8.18 -9.68
C GLU A 63 -16.43 -9.38 -8.79
N GLY A 64 -15.71 -10.49 -8.96
CA GLY A 64 -15.89 -11.70 -8.16
C GLY A 64 -15.57 -11.49 -6.68
N ALA A 65 -14.46 -10.82 -6.36
CA ALA A 65 -14.08 -10.53 -4.97
C ALA A 65 -15.05 -9.57 -4.29
N ALA A 66 -15.52 -8.55 -5.01
CA ALA A 66 -16.51 -7.61 -4.50
C ALA A 66 -17.84 -8.33 -4.20
N ALA A 67 -18.30 -9.20 -5.09
CA ALA A 67 -19.50 -10.01 -4.88
C ALA A 67 -19.38 -10.90 -3.63
N GLN A 68 -18.26 -11.62 -3.48
CA GLN A 68 -18.00 -12.46 -2.30
C GLN A 68 -17.94 -11.68 -0.98
N ALA A 69 -17.47 -10.43 -1.03
CA ALA A 69 -17.35 -9.55 0.13
C ALA A 69 -18.59 -8.70 0.40
N GLY A 70 -19.64 -8.79 -0.44
CA GLY A 70 -20.83 -7.94 -0.34
C GLY A 70 -20.54 -6.45 -0.57
N LEU A 71 -19.58 -6.15 -1.45
CA LEU A 71 -19.14 -4.80 -1.80
C LEU A 71 -19.65 -4.42 -3.19
N PRO A 72 -19.92 -3.12 -3.46
CA PRO A 72 -20.09 -2.66 -4.83
C PRO A 72 -18.78 -2.83 -5.63
N PRO A 73 -18.79 -3.42 -6.83
CA PRO A 73 -17.57 -3.65 -7.61
C PRO A 73 -16.88 -2.32 -7.99
N ALA A 74 -17.65 -1.26 -8.25
CA ALA A 74 -17.13 0.08 -8.48
C ALA A 74 -16.40 0.66 -7.25
N PHE A 75 -16.84 0.35 -6.03
CA PHE A 75 -16.16 0.79 -4.81
C PHE A 75 -14.75 0.16 -4.72
N LEU A 76 -14.67 -1.17 -4.87
CA LEU A 76 -13.39 -1.88 -4.82
C LEU A 76 -12.46 -1.43 -5.96
N ALA A 77 -12.99 -1.28 -7.18
CA ALA A 77 -12.21 -0.78 -8.31
C ALA A 77 -11.66 0.65 -8.10
N ARG A 78 -12.48 1.59 -7.59
CA ARG A 78 -12.01 2.95 -7.28
C ARG A 78 -10.95 2.95 -6.18
N LEU A 79 -11.08 2.06 -5.19
CA LEU A 79 -10.09 1.91 -4.12
C LEU A 79 -8.76 1.40 -4.67
N LEU A 80 -8.76 0.26 -5.38
CA LEU A 80 -7.54 -0.31 -5.97
C LEU A 80 -6.89 0.63 -6.99
N TRP A 81 -7.69 1.46 -7.67
CA TRP A 81 -7.16 2.54 -8.48
C TRP A 81 -6.44 3.60 -7.65
N GLN A 82 -7.01 4.04 -6.53
CA GLN A 82 -6.33 5.00 -5.64
C GLN A 82 -5.05 4.42 -5.03
N GLU A 83 -5.01 3.12 -4.78
CA GLU A 83 -3.81 2.48 -4.22
C GLU A 83 -2.65 2.42 -5.22
N SER A 84 -2.91 1.99 -6.45
CA SER A 84 -1.82 1.63 -7.38
C SER A 84 -2.05 1.99 -8.83
N LEU A 85 -3.19 2.61 -9.18
CA LEU A 85 -3.66 2.73 -10.56
C LEU A 85 -3.77 1.36 -11.26
N PHE A 86 -4.09 0.31 -10.49
CA PHE A 86 -4.10 -1.09 -10.91
C PHE A 86 -2.73 -1.70 -11.25
N GLU A 87 -1.62 -1.11 -10.83
CA GLU A 87 -0.28 -1.67 -11.06
C GLU A 87 0.07 -2.72 -9.98
N ALA A 88 0.12 -4.00 -10.37
CA ALA A 88 0.39 -5.08 -9.43
C ALA A 88 1.85 -5.14 -8.95
N GLY A 89 2.78 -4.47 -9.63
CA GLY A 89 4.17 -4.31 -9.18
C GLY A 89 4.42 -3.06 -8.32
N ALA A 90 3.40 -2.30 -7.92
CA ALA A 90 3.57 -1.05 -7.21
C ALA A 90 4.20 -1.21 -5.81
N VAL A 91 5.13 -0.31 -5.47
CA VAL A 91 5.70 -0.20 -4.11
C VAL A 91 5.73 1.26 -3.69
N SER A 92 5.04 1.62 -2.60
CA SER A 92 5.09 2.99 -2.09
C SER A 92 6.42 3.30 -1.37
N PRO A 93 6.77 4.57 -1.15
CA PRO A 93 7.93 4.95 -0.33
C PRO A 93 7.89 4.37 1.09
N LYS A 94 6.68 4.16 1.64
CA LYS A 94 6.46 3.56 2.97
C LYS A 94 6.52 2.01 2.94
N GLY A 95 6.68 1.41 1.76
CA GLY A 95 6.81 -0.03 1.59
C GLY A 95 5.49 -0.78 1.44
N ALA A 96 4.39 -0.10 1.11
CA ALA A 96 3.13 -0.74 0.75
C ALA A 96 3.26 -1.44 -0.62
N GLN A 97 2.65 -2.61 -0.80
CA GLN A 97 2.97 -3.53 -1.89
C GLN A 97 1.77 -3.93 -2.74
N GLY A 98 1.98 -3.94 -4.05
CA GLY A 98 1.11 -4.48 -5.08
C GLY A 98 -0.16 -3.67 -5.35
N ILE A 99 -1.08 -4.30 -6.08
CA ILE A 99 -2.28 -3.63 -6.61
C ILE A 99 -3.16 -3.01 -5.51
N ALA A 100 -3.13 -3.60 -4.32
CA ALA A 100 -3.93 -3.20 -3.16
C ALA A 100 -3.11 -2.52 -2.06
N GLN A 101 -1.81 -2.25 -2.33
CA GLN A 101 -0.88 -1.56 -1.42
C GLN A 101 -0.93 -2.08 0.02
N PHE A 102 -0.83 -3.40 0.20
CA PHE A 102 -0.73 -3.96 1.53
C PHE A 102 0.61 -3.58 2.18
N MET A 103 0.56 -3.05 3.39
CA MET A 103 1.74 -2.97 4.25
C MET A 103 2.19 -4.39 4.64
N PRO A 104 3.51 -4.68 4.74
CA PRO A 104 3.98 -6.03 5.04
C PRO A 104 3.44 -6.62 6.35
N GLY A 105 3.21 -5.77 7.37
CA GLY A 105 2.56 -6.19 8.63
C GLY A 105 1.14 -6.68 8.40
N THR A 106 0.32 -5.85 7.75
CA THR A 106 -1.07 -6.18 7.43
C THR A 106 -1.18 -7.40 6.52
N ALA A 107 -0.29 -7.56 5.53
CA ALA A 107 -0.27 -8.76 4.69
C ALA A 107 -0.10 -10.04 5.52
N ARG A 108 0.83 -10.05 6.49
CA ARG A 108 1.04 -11.19 7.40
C ARG A 108 -0.17 -11.44 8.29
N GLU A 109 -0.74 -10.41 8.88
CA GLU A 109 -1.95 -10.51 9.72
C GLU A 109 -3.14 -11.10 8.95
N ARG A 110 -3.21 -10.80 7.65
CA ARG A 110 -4.25 -11.30 6.74
C ARG A 110 -3.94 -12.63 6.08
N GLY A 111 -2.75 -13.21 6.31
CA GLY A 111 -2.32 -14.44 5.65
C GLY A 111 -2.11 -14.29 4.14
N LEU A 112 -1.90 -13.07 3.65
CA LEU A 112 -1.59 -12.76 2.25
C LEU A 112 -0.12 -13.13 1.97
N ILE A 113 0.08 -14.17 1.16
CA ILE A 113 1.38 -14.80 0.87
C ILE A 113 2.18 -13.91 -0.08
N ASP A 114 1.59 -13.47 -1.18
CA ASP A 114 2.23 -12.58 -2.15
C ASP A 114 1.39 -11.32 -2.43
N PRO A 115 1.71 -10.17 -1.79
CA PRO A 115 1.04 -8.91 -2.08
C PRO A 115 1.16 -8.45 -3.55
N PHE A 116 2.16 -8.93 -4.29
CA PHE A 116 2.35 -8.64 -5.71
C PHE A 116 1.55 -9.56 -6.64
N ASN A 117 0.90 -10.60 -6.10
CA ASN A 117 -0.01 -11.45 -6.86
C ASN A 117 -1.40 -10.78 -6.88
N PRO A 118 -1.83 -10.20 -8.02
CA PRO A 118 -3.10 -9.48 -8.08
C PRO A 118 -4.31 -10.38 -7.77
N ALA A 119 -4.27 -11.66 -8.16
CA ALA A 119 -5.36 -12.60 -7.87
C ALA A 119 -5.57 -12.77 -6.36
N GLU A 120 -4.48 -12.79 -5.58
CA GLU A 120 -4.52 -12.94 -4.14
C GLU A 120 -4.83 -11.61 -3.44
N ALA A 121 -4.14 -10.54 -3.82
CA ALA A 121 -4.25 -9.23 -3.21
C ALA A 121 -5.65 -8.59 -3.38
N ILE A 122 -6.29 -8.76 -4.53
CA ILE A 122 -7.66 -8.27 -4.77
C ILE A 122 -8.66 -8.95 -3.82
N GLY A 123 -8.58 -10.27 -3.69
CA GLY A 123 -9.42 -11.04 -2.77
C GLY A 123 -9.21 -10.64 -1.31
N ALA A 124 -7.94 -10.54 -0.89
CA ALA A 124 -7.58 -10.10 0.46
C ALA A 124 -8.07 -8.67 0.78
N SER A 125 -7.96 -7.75 -0.18
CA SER A 125 -8.44 -6.37 -0.04
C SER A 125 -9.96 -6.31 0.14
N ALA A 126 -10.71 -7.08 -0.66
CA ALA A 126 -12.16 -7.17 -0.53
C ALA A 126 -12.60 -7.70 0.84
N LEU A 127 -11.96 -8.76 1.34
CA LEU A 127 -12.23 -9.30 2.68
C LEU A 127 -11.86 -8.30 3.78
N LEU A 128 -10.74 -7.59 3.65
CA LEU A 128 -10.37 -6.53 4.58
C LEU A 128 -11.43 -5.42 4.63
N LEU A 129 -11.91 -4.97 3.48
CA LEU A 129 -12.94 -3.94 3.39
C LEU A 129 -14.29 -4.39 3.93
N ARG A 130 -14.66 -5.66 3.75
CA ARG A 130 -15.84 -6.26 4.40
C ARG A 130 -15.74 -6.14 5.91
N ASP A 131 -14.61 -6.53 6.49
CA ASP A 131 -14.42 -6.51 7.95
C ASP A 131 -14.38 -5.07 8.49
N LEU A 132 -13.74 -4.16 7.76
CA LEU A 132 -13.72 -2.73 8.11
C LEU A 132 -15.12 -2.11 8.02
N ARG A 133 -15.90 -2.45 7.00
CA ARG A 133 -17.31 -2.04 6.89
C ARG A 133 -18.13 -2.59 8.06
N ALA A 134 -17.92 -3.85 8.44
CA ALA A 134 -18.62 -4.42 9.59
C ALA A 134 -18.26 -3.69 10.90
N ARG A 135 -16.98 -3.33 11.08
CA ARG A 135 -16.50 -2.59 12.26
C ARG A 135 -17.01 -1.15 12.32
N PHE A 136 -17.04 -0.45 11.19
CA PHE A 136 -17.32 0.98 11.14
C PHE A 136 -18.70 1.34 10.57
N GLY A 137 -19.50 0.34 10.19
CA GLY A 137 -20.90 0.47 9.76
C GLY A 137 -21.10 0.88 8.30
N ASN A 138 -20.16 1.57 7.65
CA ASN A 138 -20.33 2.05 6.28
C ASN A 138 -19.04 2.04 5.44
N LEU A 139 -19.20 2.18 4.11
CA LEU A 139 -18.11 2.07 3.14
C LEU A 139 -17.13 3.26 3.19
N GLY A 140 -17.58 4.47 3.53
CA GLY A 140 -16.69 5.62 3.63
C GLY A 140 -15.74 5.54 4.82
N LEU A 141 -16.24 5.12 5.99
CA LEU A 141 -15.37 4.85 7.14
C LEU A 141 -14.50 3.61 6.93
N ALA A 142 -14.97 2.61 6.19
CA ALA A 142 -14.14 1.48 5.78
C ALA A 142 -12.97 1.92 4.88
N ALA A 143 -13.22 2.79 3.88
CA ALA A 143 -12.17 3.37 3.05
C ALA A 143 -11.20 4.23 3.87
N ALA A 144 -11.71 5.03 4.82
CA ALA A 144 -10.87 5.80 5.73
C ALA A 144 -9.96 4.89 6.56
N ALA A 145 -10.49 3.79 7.08
CA ALA A 145 -9.74 2.86 7.92
C ALA A 145 -8.72 2.05 7.11
N TYR A 146 -9.01 1.75 5.84
CA TYR A 146 -8.08 1.11 4.93
C TYR A 146 -6.83 1.96 4.72
N ASN A 147 -7.00 3.26 4.46
CA ASN A 147 -5.88 4.18 4.22
C ASN A 147 -5.17 4.61 5.51
N ALA A 148 -5.91 4.95 6.56
CA ALA A 148 -5.37 5.64 7.74
C ALA A 148 -5.15 4.72 8.95
N GLY A 149 -5.62 3.48 8.88
CA GLY A 149 -5.67 2.52 9.98
C GLY A 149 -6.93 2.65 10.84
N ALA A 150 -7.40 1.51 11.35
CA ALA A 150 -8.63 1.43 12.16
C ALA A 150 -8.57 2.28 13.43
N GLU A 151 -7.45 2.25 14.16
CA GLU A 151 -7.26 3.03 15.40
C GLU A 151 -7.45 4.53 15.16
N ARG A 152 -6.95 5.03 14.03
CA ARG A 152 -7.08 6.45 13.67
C ARG A 152 -8.53 6.82 13.38
N VAL A 153 -9.29 5.93 12.74
CA VAL A 153 -10.73 6.12 12.52
C VAL A 153 -11.51 6.06 13.83
N GLU A 154 -11.13 5.21 14.78
CA GLU A 154 -11.75 5.18 16.11
C GLU A 154 -11.54 6.48 16.87
N ARG A 155 -10.30 6.98 16.91
CA ARG A 155 -9.99 8.30 17.50
C ARG A 155 -10.71 9.44 16.80
N PHE A 156 -10.86 9.34 15.48
CA PHE A 156 -11.67 10.26 14.71
C PHE A 156 -13.11 10.22 15.21
N LEU A 157 -13.78 9.07 15.20
CA LEU A 157 -15.17 8.94 15.64
C LEU A 157 -15.38 9.42 17.09
N ALA A 158 -14.42 9.18 17.98
CA ALA A 158 -14.44 9.67 19.37
C ALA A 158 -14.25 11.20 19.52
N GLY A 159 -13.96 11.92 18.43
CA GLY A 159 -13.67 13.36 18.46
C GLY A 159 -12.28 13.70 19.02
N ALA A 160 -11.44 12.70 19.29
CA ALA A 160 -10.11 12.88 19.88
C ALA A 160 -9.04 13.33 18.86
N ALA A 161 -9.27 13.17 17.55
CA ALA A 161 -8.40 13.67 16.49
C ALA A 161 -9.14 13.83 15.15
N GLY A 162 -8.62 14.69 14.28
CA GLY A 162 -9.04 14.76 12.87
C GLY A 162 -8.38 13.67 12.01
N LEU A 163 -8.94 13.43 10.81
CA LEU A 163 -8.26 12.63 9.78
C LEU A 163 -7.21 13.47 9.04
N PRO A 164 -6.10 12.86 8.58
CA PRO A 164 -5.15 13.51 7.68
C PRO A 164 -5.82 14.00 6.40
N ALA A 165 -5.28 15.06 5.79
CA ALA A 165 -5.76 15.56 4.51
C ALA A 165 -5.71 14.48 3.40
N GLU A 166 -4.65 13.68 3.39
CA GLU A 166 -4.50 12.51 2.50
C GLU A 166 -5.71 11.57 2.59
N THR A 167 -6.11 11.17 3.81
CA THR A 167 -7.25 10.26 4.03
C THR A 167 -8.58 10.90 3.61
N ARG A 168 -8.78 12.20 3.86
CA ARG A 168 -9.99 12.89 3.41
C ARG A 168 -10.12 12.88 1.89
N SER A 169 -9.04 13.21 1.19
CA SER A 169 -8.97 13.18 -0.28
C SER A 169 -9.18 11.77 -0.82
N TYR A 170 -8.62 10.76 -0.15
CA TYR A 170 -8.80 9.35 -0.49
C TYR A 170 -10.27 8.91 -0.43
N VAL A 171 -10.96 9.21 0.68
CA VAL A 171 -12.40 8.88 0.84
C VAL A 171 -13.25 9.64 -0.19
N LEU A 172 -12.93 10.93 -0.43
CA LEU A 172 -13.61 11.74 -1.44
C LEU A 172 -13.46 11.13 -2.84
N ALA A 173 -12.27 10.72 -3.22
CA ALA A 173 -12.01 10.14 -4.54
C ALA A 173 -12.75 8.81 -4.78
N ILE A 174 -12.97 8.01 -3.73
CA ILE A 174 -13.64 6.72 -3.84
C ILE A 174 -15.16 6.87 -3.79
N THR A 175 -15.65 7.74 -2.90
CA THR A 175 -17.06 7.79 -2.54
C THR A 175 -17.82 8.99 -3.09
N GLY A 176 -17.12 10.04 -3.52
CA GLY A 176 -17.70 11.33 -3.90
C GLY A 176 -18.06 12.22 -2.71
N HIS A 177 -17.79 11.80 -1.47
CA HIS A 177 -18.10 12.55 -0.25
C HIS A 177 -16.90 12.63 0.70
N VAL A 178 -16.78 13.74 1.43
CA VAL A 178 -15.72 13.92 2.44
C VAL A 178 -15.90 12.95 3.60
N ALA A 179 -14.80 12.54 4.23
CA ALA A 179 -14.79 11.55 5.32
C ALA A 179 -15.70 11.93 6.50
N GLU A 180 -15.82 13.22 6.82
CA GLU A 180 -16.69 13.75 7.86
C GLU A 180 -18.18 13.46 7.62
N ALA A 181 -18.64 13.45 6.37
CA ALA A 181 -20.03 13.16 6.03
C ALA A 181 -20.42 11.71 6.39
N TRP A 182 -19.44 10.81 6.49
CA TRP A 182 -19.63 9.41 6.80
C TRP A 182 -19.72 9.09 8.30
N ARG A 183 -19.51 10.08 9.18
CA ARG A 183 -19.77 9.92 10.62
C ARG A 183 -21.27 9.86 10.95
N GLY A 184 -22.10 10.41 10.06
CA GLY A 184 -23.47 10.81 10.39
C GLY A 184 -23.49 12.05 11.30
N PRO A 185 -24.68 12.65 11.55
CA PRO A 185 -24.83 13.74 12.52
C PRO A 185 -24.46 13.28 13.93
N ARG A 186 -23.87 14.19 14.72
CA ARG A 186 -23.71 13.99 16.16
C ARG A 186 -25.11 13.74 16.76
N GLY A 187 -25.35 12.54 17.30
CA GLY A 187 -26.66 12.14 17.84
C GLY A 187 -27.33 10.93 17.17
N GLY A 188 -26.68 10.27 16.21
CA GLY A 188 -27.01 8.89 15.84
C GLY A 188 -28.25 8.68 14.95
N GLY A 189 -28.74 9.73 14.27
CA GLY A 189 -30.00 9.66 13.50
C GLY A 189 -29.95 10.08 12.02
N GLY A 190 -28.81 10.51 11.48
CA GLY A 190 -28.77 10.95 10.08
C GLY A 190 -28.31 9.89 9.09
N ALA A 191 -28.90 9.92 7.91
CA ALA A 191 -28.55 9.06 6.79
C ALA A 191 -27.10 9.30 6.34
N VAL A 192 -26.38 8.20 6.10
CA VAL A 192 -25.10 8.25 5.37
C VAL A 192 -25.33 8.77 3.95
N PRO A 193 -24.35 9.43 3.31
CA PRO A 193 -24.51 9.94 1.96
C PRO A 193 -24.85 8.83 0.97
N ALA A 194 -25.82 9.09 0.09
CA ALA A 194 -26.09 8.21 -1.04
C ALA A 194 -24.92 8.29 -2.04
N VAL A 195 -24.46 7.12 -2.50
CA VAL A 195 -23.38 7.02 -3.48
C VAL A 195 -23.85 6.21 -4.66
N ARG A 196 -23.60 6.74 -5.87
CA ARG A 196 -23.75 5.99 -7.10
C ARG A 196 -22.50 5.14 -7.34
N TRP A 197 -22.65 3.83 -7.15
CA TRP A 197 -21.59 2.86 -7.32
C TRP A 197 -21.44 2.38 -8.78
N THR A 198 -21.19 3.32 -9.68
CA THR A 198 -20.89 3.06 -11.10
C THR A 198 -19.50 3.62 -11.44
N LEU A 199 -18.69 2.91 -12.24
CA LEU A 199 -17.40 3.47 -12.67
C LEU A 199 -17.59 4.58 -13.71
N GLU A 200 -18.56 4.39 -14.60
CA GLU A 200 -18.94 5.30 -15.67
C GLU A 200 -20.45 5.17 -15.89
N GLU A 201 -21.15 6.27 -16.14
CA GLU A 201 -22.60 6.26 -16.32
C GLU A 201 -22.97 5.63 -17.67
N GLY A 202 -23.98 4.76 -17.68
CA GLY A 202 -24.43 4.06 -18.89
C GLY A 202 -23.54 2.92 -19.38
N ARG A 203 -22.36 2.70 -18.77
CA ARG A 203 -21.43 1.63 -19.16
C ARG A 203 -21.41 0.48 -18.14
N PRO A 204 -21.50 -0.79 -18.58
CA PRO A 204 -21.37 -1.95 -17.70
C PRO A 204 -20.02 -1.95 -16.96
N PHE A 205 -20.00 -2.44 -15.71
CA PHE A 205 -18.80 -2.45 -14.87
C PHE A 205 -17.59 -3.07 -15.58
N ALA A 206 -17.77 -4.23 -16.19
CA ALA A 206 -16.69 -4.96 -16.83
C ALA A 206 -16.02 -4.16 -17.97
N GLU A 207 -16.78 -3.39 -18.75
CA GLU A 207 -16.24 -2.54 -19.82
C GLU A 207 -15.55 -1.30 -19.24
N ALA A 208 -16.19 -0.59 -18.32
CA ALA A 208 -15.62 0.60 -17.69
C ALA A 208 -14.34 0.28 -16.91
N CYS A 209 -14.30 -0.86 -16.24
CA CYS A 209 -13.12 -1.34 -15.55
C CYS A 209 -11.98 -1.63 -16.54
N ARG A 210 -12.26 -2.34 -17.65
CA ARG A 210 -11.24 -2.66 -18.67
C ARG A 210 -10.65 -1.41 -19.31
N ALA A 211 -11.49 -0.44 -19.67
CA ALA A 211 -11.04 0.85 -20.20
C ALA A 211 -10.11 1.57 -19.22
N ARG A 212 -10.44 1.55 -17.92
CA ARG A 212 -9.58 2.14 -16.88
C ARG A 212 -8.28 1.36 -16.66
N ALA A 213 -8.29 0.06 -16.84
CA ALA A 213 -7.14 -0.84 -16.69
C ALA A 213 -6.23 -0.93 -17.92
N GLU A 214 -6.54 -0.20 -19.00
CA GLU A 214 -5.72 -0.15 -20.20
C GLU A 214 -4.30 0.36 -19.88
N GLY A 215 -3.28 -0.32 -20.43
CA GLY A 215 -1.87 0.01 -20.21
C GLY A 215 -1.30 -0.35 -18.82
N ARG A 216 -2.10 -0.97 -17.94
CA ARG A 216 -1.67 -1.43 -16.60
C ARG A 216 -1.13 -2.86 -16.65
N GLY A 217 -0.31 -3.24 -15.67
CA GLY A 217 0.27 -4.58 -15.69
C GLY A 217 0.79 -5.13 -14.38
N MET A 218 1.42 -6.31 -14.49
CA MET A 218 2.18 -6.95 -13.41
C MET A 218 3.61 -6.44 -13.26
N GLY A 219 4.06 -5.59 -14.18
CA GLY A 219 5.37 -4.94 -14.07
C GLY A 219 5.41 -3.96 -12.90
N PRO A 220 6.61 -3.54 -12.47
CA PRO A 220 6.70 -2.33 -11.65
C PRO A 220 5.98 -1.19 -12.39
N PRO A 221 5.29 -0.28 -11.67
CA PRO A 221 4.68 0.89 -12.29
C PRO A 221 5.75 1.56 -13.15
N PRO A 222 5.41 2.06 -14.36
CA PRO A 222 6.38 2.75 -15.19
C PRO A 222 7.03 3.83 -14.34
N GLN A 223 8.33 3.70 -14.09
CA GLN A 223 9.07 4.76 -13.41
C GLN A 223 8.91 5.99 -14.30
N PRO A 224 8.61 7.18 -13.73
CA PRO A 224 8.58 8.38 -14.54
C PRO A 224 9.90 8.43 -15.31
N ALA A 225 9.81 8.51 -16.64
CA ALA A 225 10.97 8.40 -17.50
C ALA A 225 12.06 9.32 -16.99
N LEU A 226 13.17 8.73 -16.57
CA LEU A 226 14.31 9.50 -16.12
C LEU A 226 14.80 10.30 -17.32
N ALA A 227 15.04 11.59 -17.12
CA ALA A 227 15.64 12.39 -18.18
C ALA A 227 17.01 11.79 -18.56
N PRO A 228 17.50 11.93 -19.80
CA PRO A 228 18.73 11.27 -20.26
C PRO A 228 19.98 11.54 -19.42
N TRP A 229 20.02 12.69 -18.72
CA TRP A 229 21.13 13.07 -17.85
C TRP A 229 20.68 13.24 -16.40
N ALA A 230 21.53 12.76 -15.49
CA ALA A 230 21.33 12.74 -14.06
C ALA A 230 22.30 13.69 -13.36
N VAL A 231 21.78 14.64 -12.58
CA VAL A 231 22.55 15.35 -11.55
C VAL A 231 22.38 14.60 -10.24
N ILE A 232 23.32 13.71 -9.94
CA ILE A 232 23.32 12.84 -8.77
C ILE A 232 23.73 13.66 -7.55
N LEU A 233 22.79 13.84 -6.61
CA LEU A 233 23.00 14.53 -5.34
C LEU A 233 23.61 13.61 -4.29
N SER A 234 23.30 12.31 -4.37
CA SER A 234 23.88 11.29 -3.50
C SER A 234 23.77 9.90 -4.11
N ALA A 235 24.68 9.00 -3.75
CA ALA A 235 24.65 7.58 -4.09
C ALA A 235 24.81 6.75 -2.81
N GLN A 236 23.80 5.94 -2.47
CA GLN A 236 23.73 5.21 -1.21
C GLN A 236 23.56 3.70 -1.42
N ALA A 237 23.81 2.91 -0.38
CA ALA A 237 23.69 1.46 -0.43
C ALA A 237 22.22 0.99 -0.53
N ASP A 238 21.30 1.70 0.13
CA ASP A 238 19.87 1.40 0.14
C ASP A 238 19.03 2.63 -0.27
N ARG A 239 17.80 2.35 -0.72
CA ARG A 239 16.87 3.37 -1.22
C ARG A 239 16.47 4.39 -0.15
N ALA A 240 16.28 3.97 1.09
CA ALA A 240 15.85 4.86 2.17
C ALA A 240 16.98 5.83 2.58
N ALA A 241 18.23 5.37 2.57
CA ALA A 241 19.39 6.23 2.75
C ALA A 241 19.51 7.25 1.61
N ALA A 242 19.29 6.83 0.35
CA ALA A 242 19.28 7.73 -0.80
C ALA A 242 18.18 8.79 -0.67
N GLU A 243 16.98 8.41 -0.25
CA GLU A 243 15.85 9.32 0.00
C GLU A 243 16.20 10.38 1.05
N ARG A 244 16.71 9.95 2.22
CA ARG A 244 17.12 10.87 3.29
C ARG A 244 18.24 11.82 2.83
N ALA A 245 19.20 11.32 2.05
CA ALA A 245 20.29 12.14 1.52
C ALA A 245 19.79 13.15 0.47
N GLY A 246 18.87 12.75 -0.41
CA GLY A 246 18.20 13.64 -1.34
C GLY A 246 17.42 14.75 -0.63
N ALA A 247 16.63 14.40 0.39
CA ALA A 247 15.89 15.37 1.19
C ALA A 247 16.81 16.38 1.89
N ARG A 248 17.95 15.91 2.44
CA ARG A 248 18.97 16.81 3.01
C ARG A 248 19.58 17.74 1.96
N ALA A 249 19.84 17.26 0.75
CA ALA A 249 20.37 18.09 -0.33
C ALA A 249 19.39 19.21 -0.71
N VAL A 250 18.09 18.91 -0.81
CA VAL A 250 17.03 19.90 -1.07
C VAL A 250 16.96 20.93 0.05
N ALA A 251 16.98 20.48 1.31
CA ALA A 251 16.94 21.36 2.48
C ALA A 251 18.16 22.29 2.58
N ALA A 252 19.34 21.83 2.16
CA ALA A 252 20.56 22.63 2.17
C ALA A 252 20.63 23.66 1.02
N HIS A 253 19.93 23.41 -0.10
CA HIS A 253 19.98 24.28 -1.28
C HIS A 253 18.58 24.61 -1.83
N PRO A 254 17.68 25.22 -1.04
CA PRO A 254 16.30 25.43 -1.43
C PRO A 254 16.16 26.30 -2.69
N GLY A 255 17.05 27.27 -2.90
CA GLY A 255 17.04 28.13 -4.10
C GLY A 255 17.43 27.42 -5.40
N LEU A 256 18.11 26.26 -5.33
CA LEU A 256 18.53 25.49 -6.50
C LEU A 256 17.71 24.22 -6.70
N LEU A 257 17.18 23.64 -5.62
CA LEU A 257 16.53 22.33 -5.62
C LEU A 257 15.07 22.35 -5.16
N GLY A 258 14.58 23.44 -4.57
CA GLY A 258 13.24 23.49 -3.97
C GLY A 258 12.09 23.28 -4.96
N GLY A 259 12.29 23.64 -6.24
CA GLY A 259 11.34 23.37 -7.33
C GLY A 259 11.68 22.13 -8.16
N GLU A 260 12.77 21.44 -7.86
CA GLU A 260 13.25 20.31 -8.65
C GLU A 260 12.61 19.00 -8.20
N ARG A 261 12.28 18.13 -9.16
CA ARG A 261 11.82 16.77 -8.84
C ARG A 261 13.04 15.87 -8.61
N VAL A 262 13.32 15.55 -7.36
CA VAL A 262 14.35 14.56 -7.00
C VAL A 262 13.78 13.15 -7.18
N ALA A 263 14.32 12.41 -8.14
CA ALA A 263 13.98 11.02 -8.40
C ALA A 263 14.96 10.07 -7.70
N LEU A 264 14.49 8.87 -7.35
CA LEU A 264 15.31 7.79 -6.80
C LEU A 264 15.43 6.66 -7.82
N ALA A 265 16.65 6.35 -8.25
CA ALA A 265 16.91 5.31 -9.24
C ALA A 265 18.07 4.40 -8.81
N PRO A 266 18.08 3.11 -9.17
CA PRO A 266 19.29 2.31 -9.13
C PRO A 266 20.25 2.78 -10.23
N MET A 267 21.53 2.94 -9.92
CA MET A 267 22.56 3.32 -10.89
C MET A 267 23.91 2.73 -10.50
N ARG A 268 24.74 2.39 -11.49
CA ARG A 268 26.11 1.92 -11.28
C ARG A 268 27.04 3.12 -11.12
N VAL A 269 27.50 3.36 -9.90
CA VAL A 269 28.41 4.47 -9.55
C VAL A 269 29.74 3.89 -9.09
N ALA A 270 30.83 4.25 -9.77
CA ALA A 270 32.17 3.72 -9.51
C ALA A 270 32.21 2.18 -9.45
N GLY A 271 31.52 1.52 -10.40
CA GLY A 271 31.52 0.06 -10.54
C GLY A 271 30.61 -0.70 -9.56
N ARG A 272 29.94 -0.02 -8.60
CA ARG A 272 29.01 -0.63 -7.65
C ARG A 272 27.58 -0.19 -7.92
N GLU A 273 26.61 -1.08 -7.74
CA GLU A 273 25.19 -0.70 -7.73
C GLU A 273 24.88 0.12 -6.49
N ARG A 274 24.23 1.27 -6.71
CA ARG A 274 23.83 2.22 -5.68
C ARG A 274 22.41 2.69 -5.96
N HIS A 275 21.71 3.13 -4.93
CA HIS A 275 20.51 3.95 -5.09
C HIS A 275 20.91 5.42 -5.11
N VAL A 276 20.61 6.12 -6.21
CA VAL A 276 20.93 7.53 -6.40
C VAL A 276 19.71 8.41 -6.16
N ALA A 277 19.93 9.54 -5.50
CA ALA A 277 18.99 10.66 -5.51
C ALA A 277 19.45 11.66 -6.57
N GLN A 278 18.59 11.95 -7.55
CA GLN A 278 18.98 12.68 -8.74
C GLN A 278 17.95 13.68 -9.23
N VAL A 279 18.44 14.72 -9.89
CA VAL A 279 17.61 15.66 -10.67
C VAL A 279 17.88 15.42 -12.15
N GLY A 280 16.82 15.22 -12.93
CA GLY A 280 16.91 14.92 -14.36
C GLY A 280 17.09 16.17 -15.23
N ARG A 281 17.85 16.06 -16.32
CA ARG A 281 18.01 17.05 -17.39
C ARG A 281 18.00 16.42 -18.78
N GLN A 282 17.59 17.20 -19.78
CA GLN A 282 17.47 16.70 -21.15
C GLN A 282 18.82 16.65 -21.85
N SER A 283 19.75 17.53 -21.48
CA SER A 283 21.09 17.61 -22.03
C SER A 283 22.18 17.52 -20.97
N ARG A 284 23.38 17.08 -21.37
CA ARG A 284 24.57 17.08 -20.53
C ARG A 284 24.90 18.49 -20.03
N ALA A 285 24.77 19.49 -20.92
CA ALA A 285 25.08 20.88 -20.62
C ALA A 285 24.17 21.43 -19.51
N GLU A 286 22.86 21.15 -19.56
CA GLU A 286 21.93 21.52 -18.48
C GLU A 286 22.29 20.85 -17.14
N ALA A 287 22.67 19.57 -17.19
CA ALA A 287 23.06 18.80 -16.01
C ALA A 287 24.34 19.37 -15.38
N GLU A 288 25.35 19.65 -16.20
CA GLU A 288 26.61 20.27 -15.78
C GLU A 288 26.39 21.68 -15.24
N ALA A 289 25.50 22.48 -15.85
CA ALA A 289 25.16 23.82 -15.38
C ALA A 289 24.46 23.81 -14.00
N LEU A 290 23.53 22.87 -13.76
CA LEU A 290 22.95 22.70 -12.42
C LEU A 290 24.01 22.22 -11.42
N CYS A 291 24.83 21.24 -11.79
CA CYS A 291 25.86 20.71 -10.90
C CYS A 291 26.93 21.77 -10.55
N ALA A 292 27.32 22.61 -11.51
CA ALA A 292 28.22 23.72 -11.27
C ALA A 292 27.65 24.72 -10.26
N ARG A 293 26.36 25.10 -10.39
CA ARG A 293 25.68 25.97 -9.41
C ARG A 293 25.59 25.33 -8.03
N LEU A 294 25.31 24.03 -7.96
CA LEU A 294 25.30 23.30 -6.69
C LEU A 294 26.67 23.30 -6.02
N ARG A 295 27.74 23.00 -6.76
CA ARG A 295 29.12 23.03 -6.24
C ARG A 295 29.53 24.43 -5.78
N ALA A 296 29.17 25.46 -6.54
CA ALA A 296 29.41 26.85 -6.15
C ALA A 296 28.68 27.24 -4.86
N ALA A 297 27.54 26.62 -4.58
CA ALA A 297 26.79 26.77 -3.33
C ALA A 297 27.25 25.83 -2.19
N GLY A 298 28.37 25.10 -2.36
CA GLY A 298 28.90 24.16 -1.36
C GLY A 298 28.28 22.76 -1.39
N GLY A 299 27.41 22.47 -2.37
CA GLY A 299 26.76 21.18 -2.54
C GLY A 299 27.61 20.16 -3.30
N ALA A 300 27.37 18.87 -3.03
CA ALA A 300 27.96 17.77 -3.79
C ALA A 300 27.04 17.37 -4.96
N CYS A 301 27.63 17.10 -6.13
CA CYS A 301 26.92 16.50 -7.26
C CYS A 301 27.87 15.78 -8.20
N THR A 302 27.34 14.79 -8.92
CA THR A 302 28.00 14.11 -10.04
C THR A 302 27.04 14.05 -11.22
N VAL A 303 27.52 14.34 -12.43
CA VAL A 303 26.71 14.22 -13.65
C VAL A 303 27.00 12.88 -14.30
N LEU A 304 25.97 12.05 -14.48
CA LEU A 304 26.05 10.79 -15.24
C LEU A 304 24.90 10.71 -16.24
N ARG A 305 25.03 9.83 -17.22
CA ARG A 305 23.93 9.43 -18.10
C ARG A 305 23.06 8.43 -17.36
N ASN A 306 21.73 8.58 -17.45
CA ASN A 306 20.79 7.55 -16.99
C ASN A 306 20.79 6.34 -17.91
#